data_AF-A0A929ZU21-F1
#
_entry.id   AF-A0A929ZU21-F1
#
_cell.length_a   1.000
_cell.length_b   1.000
_cell.length_c   1.000
_cell.angle_alpha   90.00
_cell.angle_beta   90.00
_cell.angle_gamma   90.00
#
_symmetry.space_group_name_H-M   'P 1'
#
loop_
_entity.id
_entity.type
_entity.pdbx_description
1 polymer ?
#
loop_
_entity_poly.entity_id
_entity_poly.type
_entity_poly.pdbx_seq_one_letter_code
_entity_poly.pdbx_strand_id
1 'polypeptide(L)'
;MHLSTAKTFFEKFTGSPAADFQVLQQSGSSRINFIGKSHNQDFIITYNENIRENEAFLYLSEEFSSLNLNTPKILAVNEEKTLYVQEFLGKNTLSEIISAEGHSERVKSLVKQTLEKLFILQQKTEGKIDFSRTFEYEAYDHLPITHDLYYFKNFMV
;
A
#
# COMPACT_ATOMS: atom_id res chain seq x y z
N MET A 1 6.25 -1.35 -21.25
CA MET A 1 6.16 -2.82 -21.12
C MET A 1 5.19 -3.24 -20.01
N HIS A 2 5.26 -2.64 -18.82
CA HIS A 2 4.47 -3.06 -17.66
C HIS A 2 2.94 -2.85 -17.79
N LEU A 3 2.48 -1.80 -18.48
CA LEU A 3 1.05 -1.49 -18.63
C LEU A 3 0.25 -2.64 -19.27
N SER A 4 0.75 -3.21 -20.38
CA SER A 4 0.08 -4.30 -21.08
C SER A 4 0.01 -5.55 -20.23
N THR A 5 1.11 -5.91 -19.56
CA THR A 5 1.18 -7.11 -18.70
C THR A 5 0.26 -6.97 -17.49
N ALA A 6 0.28 -5.82 -16.81
CA ALA A 6 -0.59 -5.55 -15.66
C ALA A 6 -2.08 -5.56 -16.05
N LYS A 7 -2.42 -4.97 -17.21
CA LYS A 7 -3.78 -5.00 -17.74
C LYS A 7 -4.24 -6.42 -18.07
N THR A 8 -3.43 -7.22 -18.77
CA THR A 8 -3.77 -8.62 -19.08
C THR A 8 -3.95 -9.45 -17.82
N PHE A 9 -3.09 -9.27 -16.81
CA PHE A 9 -3.24 -9.94 -15.52
C PHE A 9 -4.55 -9.56 -14.82
N PHE A 10 -4.89 -8.28 -14.82
CA PHE A 10 -6.15 -7.78 -14.26
C PHE A 10 -7.38 -8.35 -14.99
N GLU A 11 -7.41 -8.32 -16.32
CA GLU A 11 -8.52 -8.82 -17.12
C GLU A 11 -8.71 -10.34 -16.97
N LYS A 12 -7.60 -11.09 -16.78
CA LYS A 12 -7.64 -12.51 -16.43
C LYS A 12 -8.26 -12.73 -15.04
N PHE A 13 -7.91 -11.89 -14.06
CA PHE A 13 -8.48 -11.95 -12.72
C PHE A 13 -9.99 -11.63 -12.71
N THR A 14 -10.41 -10.60 -13.42
CA THR A 14 -11.83 -10.19 -13.47
C THR A 14 -12.67 -11.05 -14.42
N GLY A 15 -12.05 -11.77 -15.34
CA GLY A 15 -12.74 -12.55 -16.38
C GLY A 15 -13.42 -11.67 -17.44
N SER A 16 -13.07 -10.38 -17.51
CA SER A 16 -13.67 -9.40 -18.42
C SER A 16 -12.67 -8.30 -18.80
N PRO A 17 -12.78 -7.69 -19.98
CA PRO A 17 -11.96 -6.53 -20.35
C PRO A 17 -12.11 -5.38 -19.35
N ALA A 18 -11.01 -4.69 -19.07
CA ALA A 18 -11.02 -3.54 -18.17
C ALA A 18 -11.79 -2.39 -18.83
N ALA A 19 -12.80 -1.86 -18.14
CA ALA A 19 -13.56 -0.71 -18.60
C ALA A 19 -12.71 0.56 -18.60
N ASP A 20 -11.78 0.66 -17.65
CA ASP A 20 -10.74 1.68 -17.59
C ASP A 20 -9.48 1.09 -16.96
N PHE A 21 -8.32 1.57 -17.36
CA PHE A 21 -7.03 1.13 -16.81
C PHE A 21 -5.99 2.24 -16.96
N GLN A 22 -5.63 2.87 -15.84
CA GLN A 22 -4.76 4.05 -15.81
C GLN A 22 -3.60 3.86 -14.84
N VAL A 23 -2.44 4.41 -15.18
CA VAL A 23 -1.28 4.43 -14.29
C VAL A 23 -1.44 5.52 -13.24
N LEU A 24 -1.10 5.20 -11.99
CA LEU A 24 -1.00 6.19 -10.91
C LEU A 24 0.40 6.82 -10.92
N GLN A 25 0.46 8.12 -10.61
CA GLN A 25 1.73 8.80 -10.47
C GLN A 25 2.59 8.12 -9.39
N GLN A 26 3.88 7.96 -9.71
CA GLN A 26 4.82 7.28 -8.85
C GLN A 26 5.12 8.13 -7.60
N SER A 27 5.11 7.50 -6.43
CA SER A 27 5.23 8.16 -5.13
C SER A 27 6.41 7.61 -4.32
N GLY A 28 7.63 7.82 -4.83
CA GLY A 28 8.87 7.54 -4.10
C GLY A 28 9.26 6.05 -3.95
N SER A 29 8.49 5.13 -4.51
CA SER A 29 8.78 3.69 -4.56
C SER A 29 9.03 3.23 -6.00
N SER A 30 9.80 2.16 -6.20
CA SER A 30 9.96 1.49 -7.51
C SER A 30 8.65 0.86 -8.02
N ARG A 31 7.66 0.68 -7.14
CA ARG A 31 6.35 0.13 -7.48
C ARG A 31 5.61 1.02 -8.48
N ILE A 32 5.04 0.38 -9.49
CA ILE A 32 4.15 1.02 -10.47
C ILE A 32 2.73 0.58 -10.12
N ASN A 33 1.89 1.52 -9.73
CA ASN A 33 0.49 1.26 -9.41
C ASN A 33 -0.41 1.67 -10.57
N PHE A 34 -1.50 0.95 -10.75
CA PHE A 34 -2.54 1.23 -11.73
C PHE A 34 -3.91 1.19 -11.04
N ILE A 35 -4.85 2.02 -11.50
CA ILE A 35 -6.27 1.85 -11.20
C ILE A 35 -6.89 1.10 -12.38
N GLY A 36 -7.48 -0.06 -12.10
CA GLY A 36 -8.27 -0.82 -13.05
C GLY A 36 -9.74 -0.79 -12.66
N LYS A 37 -10.64 -0.62 -13.62
CA LYS A 37 -12.09 -0.67 -13.40
C LYS A 37 -12.70 -1.86 -14.11
N SER A 38 -13.47 -2.66 -13.38
CA SER A 38 -14.25 -3.76 -13.93
C SER A 38 -15.52 -3.97 -13.11
N HIS A 39 -16.62 -4.38 -13.76
CA HIS A 39 -17.92 -4.61 -13.11
C HIS A 39 -18.39 -3.45 -12.20
N ASN A 40 -18.10 -2.21 -12.60
CA ASN A 40 -18.38 -0.99 -11.84
C ASN A 40 -17.69 -0.90 -10.46
N GLN A 41 -16.59 -1.63 -10.28
CA GLN A 41 -15.70 -1.59 -9.12
C GLN A 41 -14.30 -1.16 -9.57
N ASP A 42 -13.64 -0.39 -8.71
CA ASP A 42 -12.26 0.06 -8.90
C ASP A 42 -11.31 -0.87 -8.11
N PHE A 43 -10.13 -1.10 -8.66
CA PHE A 43 -9.08 -1.95 -8.08
C PHE A 43 -7.73 -1.25 -8.20
N ILE A 44 -6.80 -1.59 -7.31
CA ILE A 44 -5.40 -1.23 -7.50
C ILE A 44 -4.65 -2.47 -7.99
N ILE A 45 -3.83 -2.27 -9.02
CA ILE A 45 -2.92 -3.28 -9.54
C ILE A 45 -1.52 -2.73 -9.34
N THR A 46 -0.65 -3.53 -8.75
CA THR A 46 0.73 -3.12 -8.48
C THR A 46 1.69 -4.03 -9.22
N TYR A 47 2.64 -3.42 -9.91
CA TYR A 47 3.79 -4.09 -10.49
C TYR A 47 5.07 -3.67 -9.76
N ASN A 48 5.92 -4.65 -9.43
CA ASN A 48 7.23 -4.41 -8.84
C ASN A 48 8.17 -5.58 -9.10
N GLU A 49 9.40 -5.28 -9.50
CA GLU A 49 10.44 -6.30 -9.74
C GLU A 49 11.11 -6.78 -8.45
N ASN A 50 10.98 -6.02 -7.35
CA ASN A 50 11.56 -6.37 -6.07
C ASN A 50 10.70 -7.42 -5.34
N ILE A 51 11.03 -8.70 -5.53
CA ILE A 51 10.29 -9.83 -4.96
C ILE A 51 10.27 -9.80 -3.43
N ARG A 52 11.39 -9.45 -2.78
CA ARG A 52 11.46 -9.42 -1.31
C ARG A 52 10.54 -8.35 -0.72
N GLU A 53 10.45 -7.18 -1.37
CA GLU A 53 9.49 -6.13 -0.98
C GLU A 53 8.04 -6.61 -1.17
N ASN A 54 7.76 -7.30 -2.28
CA ASN A 54 6.43 -7.84 -2.55
C ASN A 54 6.03 -8.90 -1.53
N GLU A 55 6.92 -9.83 -1.20
CA GLU A 55 6.66 -10.86 -0.19
C GLU A 55 6.38 -10.26 1.19
N ALA A 56 7.12 -9.22 1.58
CA ALA A 56 6.86 -8.47 2.82
C ALA A 56 5.49 -7.78 2.79
N PHE A 57 5.13 -7.14 1.67
CA PHE A 57 3.83 -6.49 1.51
C PHE A 57 2.68 -7.50 1.58
N LEU A 58 2.77 -8.60 0.83
CA LEU A 58 1.76 -9.66 0.80
C LEU A 58 1.60 -10.31 2.19
N TYR A 59 2.71 -10.57 2.89
CA TYR A 59 2.69 -11.08 4.25
C TYR A 59 1.93 -10.16 5.20
N LEU A 60 2.29 -8.87 5.25
CA LEU A 60 1.63 -7.91 6.13
C LEU A 60 0.15 -7.74 5.77
N SER A 61 -0.20 -7.72 4.48
CA SER A 61 -1.60 -7.66 4.04
C SER A 61 -2.42 -8.88 4.50
N GLU A 62 -1.83 -10.08 4.49
CA GLU A 62 -2.47 -11.29 5.00
C GLU A 62 -2.68 -11.23 6.51
N GLU A 63 -1.65 -10.85 7.28
CA GLU A 63 -1.74 -10.68 8.74
C GLU A 63 -2.78 -9.62 9.12
N PHE A 64 -2.82 -8.48 8.41
CA PHE A 64 -3.79 -7.44 8.70
C PHE A 64 -5.21 -7.86 8.36
N SER A 65 -5.39 -8.64 7.28
CA SER A 65 -6.68 -9.21 6.91
C SER A 65 -7.18 -10.24 7.94
N SER A 66 -6.30 -11.11 8.44
CA SER A 66 -6.63 -12.11 9.47
C SER A 66 -7.06 -11.47 10.79
N LEU A 67 -6.51 -10.29 11.09
CA LEU A 67 -6.84 -9.47 12.26
C LEU A 67 -8.07 -8.56 12.10
N ASN A 68 -8.74 -8.63 10.94
CA ASN A 68 -9.87 -7.76 10.58
C ASN A 68 -9.53 -6.26 10.75
N LEU A 69 -8.35 -5.87 10.26
CA LEU A 69 -7.92 -4.46 10.23
C LEU A 69 -8.43 -3.76 8.96
N ASN A 70 -8.54 -2.44 9.03
CA ASN A 70 -8.99 -1.62 7.91
C ASN A 70 -7.85 -1.36 6.91
N THR A 71 -7.43 -2.42 6.23
CA THR A 71 -6.33 -2.42 5.24
C THR A 71 -6.82 -3.06 3.94
N PRO A 72 -6.23 -2.72 2.78
CA PRO A 72 -6.68 -3.30 1.52
C PRO A 72 -6.37 -4.79 1.50
N LYS A 73 -7.33 -5.61 1.07
CA LYS A 73 -7.10 -7.04 0.86
C LYS A 73 -6.39 -7.28 -0.46
N ILE A 74 -5.55 -8.31 -0.48
CA ILE A 74 -5.01 -8.88 -1.72
C ILE A 74 -6.05 -9.82 -2.31
N LEU A 75 -6.35 -9.63 -3.59
CA LEU A 75 -7.37 -10.38 -4.31
C LEU A 75 -6.78 -11.39 -5.30
N ALA A 76 -5.59 -11.09 -5.84
CA ALA A 76 -4.85 -11.99 -6.71
C ALA A 76 -3.35 -11.65 -6.71
N VAL A 77 -2.51 -12.64 -6.95
CA VAL A 77 -1.06 -12.51 -7.11
C VAL A 77 -0.64 -13.42 -8.28
N ASN A 78 0.29 -12.98 -9.13
CA ASN A 78 0.85 -13.85 -10.17
C ASN A 78 1.86 -14.86 -9.60
N GLU A 79 2.23 -15.85 -10.40
CA GLU A 79 3.16 -16.92 -10.00
C GLU A 79 4.53 -16.37 -9.62
N GLU A 80 5.01 -15.34 -10.33
CA GLU A 80 6.31 -14.72 -10.08
C GLU A 80 6.30 -13.72 -8.90
N LYS A 81 5.14 -13.46 -8.28
CA LYS A 81 4.96 -12.46 -7.21
C LYS A 81 5.44 -11.05 -7.59
N THR A 82 5.37 -10.69 -8.85
CA THR A 82 5.71 -9.36 -9.39
C THR A 82 4.48 -8.49 -9.66
N LEU A 83 3.29 -9.10 -9.69
CA LEU A 83 2.00 -8.47 -9.94
C LEU A 83 0.99 -8.94 -8.91
N TYR A 84 0.23 -8.00 -8.36
CA TYR A 84 -0.89 -8.31 -7.50
C TYR A 84 -2.03 -7.32 -7.66
N VAL A 85 -3.25 -7.78 -7.42
CA VAL A 85 -4.48 -6.98 -7.39
C VAL A 85 -4.91 -6.82 -5.94
N GLN A 86 -5.29 -5.61 -5.56
CA GLN A 86 -5.75 -5.28 -4.22
C GLN A 86 -7.04 -4.43 -4.27
N GLU A 87 -7.77 -4.40 -3.17
CA GLU A 87 -8.95 -3.55 -3.00
C GLU A 87 -8.61 -2.06 -3.17
N PHE A 88 -9.53 -1.31 -3.78
CA PHE A 88 -9.50 0.14 -3.84
C PHE A 88 -10.24 0.73 -2.63
N LEU A 89 -9.54 1.47 -1.76
CA LEU A 89 -10.12 1.96 -0.50
C LEU A 89 -10.78 3.34 -0.60
N GLY A 90 -10.50 4.10 -1.65
CA GLY A 90 -11.05 5.45 -1.79
C GLY A 90 -10.24 6.33 -2.72
N LYS A 91 -10.88 7.40 -3.19
CA LYS A 91 -10.33 8.35 -4.17
C LYS A 91 -9.55 9.50 -3.55
N ASN A 92 -9.73 9.73 -2.25
CA ASN A 92 -9.13 10.86 -1.56
C ASN A 92 -8.23 10.38 -0.44
N THR A 93 -7.02 10.92 -0.42
CA THR A 93 -6.07 10.80 0.67
C THR A 93 -6.37 11.83 1.75
N LEU A 94 -5.96 11.56 2.99
CA LEU A 94 -6.06 12.53 4.07
C LEU A 94 -5.24 13.80 3.77
N SER A 95 -4.09 13.67 3.11
CA SER A 95 -3.26 14.81 2.72
C SER A 95 -3.96 15.74 1.74
N GLU A 96 -4.67 15.22 0.74
CA GLU A 96 -5.46 16.05 -0.19
C GLU A 96 -6.56 16.83 0.54
N ILE A 97 -7.23 16.18 1.50
CA ILE A 97 -8.26 16.84 2.32
C ILE A 97 -7.64 17.95 3.18
N ILE A 98 -6.48 17.69 3.80
CA ILE A 98 -5.74 18.70 4.58
C ILE A 98 -5.32 19.88 3.67
N SER A 99 -4.78 19.61 2.49
CA SER A 99 -4.38 20.66 1.54
C SER A 99 -5.56 21.51 1.08
N ALA A 100 -6.74 20.92 0.89
CA ALA A 100 -7.92 21.62 0.43
C ALA A 100 -8.63 22.42 1.54
N GLU A 101 -8.68 21.88 2.76
CA GLU A 101 -9.49 22.43 3.85
C GLU A 101 -8.68 23.11 4.96
N GLY A 102 -7.35 22.98 4.95
CA GLY A 102 -6.49 23.47 6.03
C GLY A 102 -6.83 22.81 7.37
N HIS A 103 -6.96 23.61 8.42
CA HIS A 103 -7.23 23.13 9.78
C HIS A 103 -8.73 23.17 10.13
N SER A 104 -9.59 22.75 9.20
CA SER A 104 -11.04 22.68 9.41
C SER A 104 -11.41 21.71 10.55
N GLU A 105 -12.61 21.86 11.13
CA GLU A 105 -13.11 20.91 12.13
C GLU A 105 -13.22 19.49 11.57
N ARG A 106 -13.53 19.35 10.28
CA ARG A 106 -13.52 18.05 9.59
C ARG A 106 -12.11 17.46 9.57
N VAL A 107 -11.10 18.23 9.19
CA VAL A 107 -9.70 17.77 9.19
C VAL A 107 -9.26 17.35 10.59
N LYS A 108 -9.53 18.16 11.62
CA LYS A 108 -9.21 17.80 13.02
C LYS A 108 -9.87 16.49 13.44
N SER A 109 -11.14 16.29 13.07
CA SER A 109 -11.88 15.05 13.34
C SER A 109 -11.27 13.85 12.62
N LEU A 110 -10.89 13.99 11.34
CA LEU A 110 -10.25 12.94 10.56
C LEU A 110 -8.88 12.57 11.15
N VAL A 111 -8.06 13.56 11.50
CA VAL A 111 -6.76 13.33 12.15
C VAL A 111 -6.93 12.57 13.47
N LYS A 112 -7.90 12.96 14.30
CA LYS A 112 -8.20 12.25 15.54
C LYS A 112 -8.60 10.79 15.28
N GLN A 113 -9.49 10.56 14.32
CA GLN A 113 -9.88 9.20 13.93
C GLN A 113 -8.69 8.39 13.40
N THR A 114 -7.81 8.99 12.59
CA THR A 114 -6.60 8.32 12.10
C THR A 114 -5.69 7.88 13.24
N LEU A 115 -5.47 8.74 14.25
CA LEU A 115 -4.65 8.40 15.42
C LEU A 115 -5.29 7.26 16.24
N GLU A 116 -6.60 7.31 16.45
CA GLU A 116 -7.33 6.23 17.14
C GLU A 116 -7.23 4.90 16.37
N LYS A 117 -7.38 4.91 15.05
CA LYS A 117 -7.26 3.71 14.21
C LYS A 117 -5.83 3.18 14.15
N LEU A 118 -4.83 4.06 14.13
CA LEU A 118 -3.42 3.68 14.20
C LEU A 118 -3.09 2.98 15.52
N PHE A 119 -3.56 3.53 16.64
CA PHE A 119 -3.38 2.91 17.96
C PHE A 119 -4.01 1.51 18.00
N ILE A 120 -5.24 1.36 17.50
CA ILE A 120 -5.91 0.06 17.42
C ILE A 120 -5.12 -0.92 16.54
N LEU A 121 -4.60 -0.46 15.40
CA LEU A 121 -3.78 -1.28 14.51
C LEU A 121 -2.55 -1.80 15.25
N GLN A 122 -1.77 -0.91 15.88
CA GLN A 122 -0.56 -1.26 16.63
C GLN A 122 -0.83 -2.25 17.77
N GLN A 123 -1.89 -2.01 18.55
CA GLN A 123 -2.30 -2.93 19.62
C GLN A 123 -2.71 -4.30 19.10
N LYS A 124 -3.43 -4.35 17.97
CA LYS A 124 -3.89 -5.61 17.40
C LYS A 124 -2.77 -6.42 16.77
N THR A 125 -1.72 -5.78 16.27
CA THR A 125 -0.56 -6.42 15.64
C THR A 125 0.58 -6.74 16.61
N GLU A 126 0.51 -6.22 17.84
CA GLU A 126 1.51 -6.45 18.88
C GLU A 126 1.75 -7.95 19.11
N GLY A 127 3.01 -8.38 19.00
CA GLY A 127 3.43 -9.78 19.18
C GLY A 127 2.95 -10.76 18.09
N LYS A 128 2.32 -10.29 17.01
CA LYS A 128 1.78 -11.15 15.93
C LYS A 128 2.52 -11.01 14.61
N ILE A 129 3.31 -9.96 14.44
CA ILE A 129 4.10 -9.74 13.24
C ILE A 129 5.48 -10.37 13.44
N ASP A 130 5.84 -11.26 12.52
CA ASP A 130 7.19 -11.79 12.35
C ASP A 130 7.99 -10.83 11.49
N PHE A 131 8.79 -9.99 12.15
CA PHE A 131 9.63 -9.00 11.47
C PHE A 131 10.80 -9.62 10.69
N SER A 132 11.10 -10.92 10.81
CA SER A 132 12.07 -11.56 9.90
C SER A 132 11.56 -11.61 8.46
N ARG A 133 10.25 -11.41 8.25
CA ARG A 133 9.59 -11.38 6.95
C ARG A 133 9.43 -9.97 6.36
N THR A 134 9.97 -8.93 7.00
CA THR A 134 9.99 -7.57 6.45
C THR A 134 11.17 -7.35 5.50
N PHE A 135 11.08 -6.32 4.65
CA PHE A 135 12.00 -6.16 3.52
C PHE A 135 13.38 -5.59 3.90
N GLU A 136 13.42 -4.41 4.52
CA GLU A 136 14.69 -3.69 4.75
C GLU A 136 15.39 -4.11 6.04
N TYR A 137 14.64 -4.27 7.12
CA TYR A 137 15.19 -4.54 8.45
C TYR A 137 14.28 -5.48 9.23
N GLU A 138 14.87 -6.40 9.99
CA GLU A 138 14.16 -7.34 10.87
C GLU A 138 13.95 -6.76 12.28
N ALA A 139 14.73 -5.74 12.65
CA ALA A 139 14.61 -4.99 13.88
C ALA A 139 14.87 -3.51 13.59
N TYR A 140 14.12 -2.63 14.26
CA TYR A 140 14.34 -1.19 14.17
C TYR A 140 15.27 -0.74 15.30
N ASP A 141 16.57 -0.96 15.11
CA ASP A 141 17.63 -0.70 16.10
C ASP A 141 18.56 0.44 15.68
N HIS A 142 19.82 0.45 16.15
CA HIS A 142 20.79 1.49 15.83
C HIS A 142 21.01 1.67 14.32
N LEU A 143 21.01 0.60 13.52
CA LEU A 143 21.36 0.67 12.09
C LEU A 143 20.28 1.41 11.27
N PRO A 144 18.98 1.02 11.30
CA PRO A 144 17.93 1.75 10.60
C PRO A 144 17.83 3.20 11.05
N ILE A 145 17.92 3.46 12.36
CA ILE A 145 17.90 4.81 12.92
C ILE A 145 19.04 5.66 12.35
N THR A 146 20.25 5.09 12.28
CA THR A 146 21.41 5.80 11.74
C THR A 146 21.23 6.09 10.24
N HIS A 147 20.73 5.13 9.46
CA HIS A 147 20.42 5.34 8.05
C HIS A 147 19.41 6.47 7.85
N ASP A 148 18.32 6.49 8.62
CA ASP A 148 17.31 7.56 8.57
C ASP A 148 17.92 8.93 8.90
N LEU A 149 18.74 9.01 9.96
CA LEU A 149 19.43 10.25 10.34
C LEU A 149 20.38 10.76 9.23
N TYR A 150 21.13 9.86 8.58
CA TYR A 150 21.97 10.22 7.44
C TYR A 150 21.14 10.64 6.23
N TYR A 151 20.02 9.98 5.96
CA TYR A 151 19.10 10.39 4.91
C TYR A 151 18.60 11.82 5.14
N PHE A 152 18.09 12.14 6.34
CA PHE A 152 17.67 13.49 6.68
C PHE A 152 18.79 14.52 6.53
N LYS A 153 19.99 14.21 7.04
CA LYS A 153 21.15 15.11 6.95
C LYS A 153 21.54 15.44 5.51
N ASN A 154 21.40 14.49 4.57
CA ASN A 154 21.90 14.66 3.20
C ASN A 154 20.84 15.16 2.21
N PHE A 155 19.55 15.02 2.52
CA PHE A 155 18.47 15.31 1.57
C PHE A 155 17.43 16.33 2.06
N MET A 156 17.38 16.64 3.36
CA MET A 156 16.43 17.62 3.93
C MET A 156 17.10 18.81 4.62
N VAL A 157 18.42 18.79 4.78
CA VAL A 157 19.24 19.87 5.35
C VAL A 157 20.18 20.43 4.27
#